data_AF-A0A0P9T352-F1
#
_entry.id   AF-A0A0P9T352-F1
#
_cell.length_a   1.000
_cell.length_b   1.000
_cell.length_c   1.000
_cell.angle_alpha   90.00
_cell.angle_beta   90.00
_cell.angle_gamma   90.00
#
_symmetry.space_group_name_H-M   'P 1'
#
loop_
_entity.id
_entity.type
_entity.pdbx_description
1 polymer ?
#
loop_
_entity_poly.entity_id
_entity_poly.type
_entity_poly.pdbx_seq_one_letter_code
_entity_poly.pdbx_strand_id
1 'polypeptide(L)'
;MLDHPLNGKIVYFGTGKFLEVADKQTTALQDFYAIWDADSGTGSTVEANLQAQAVNGSVISNGTTYFTSTTNDVDWSVKKGWYMPLSAVAPYLGERIIYPAQTSRGRIIFSTASVNSADPCESTGTGRLFELNAATGSMLNYQVLDTSGDSAINSSDLLVAGLGYTGIPVVSAIVSGAGNGNDVKIVNNSTGNSPDVLNEKGGSGNQRIMWRQIQ
;
A
#
# COMPACT_ATOMS: atom_id res chain seq x y z
N MET A 1 -7.28 7.33 8.06
CA MET A 1 -6.99 8.78 8.13
C MET A 1 -5.73 8.98 8.96
N LEU A 2 -4.94 10.01 8.67
CA LEU A 2 -3.73 10.39 9.40
C LEU A 2 -3.82 11.88 9.77
N ASP A 3 -3.17 12.32 10.83
CA ASP A 3 -2.90 13.75 11.05
C ASP A 3 -2.09 14.31 9.88
N HIS A 4 -2.55 15.41 9.29
CA HIS A 4 -1.78 16.11 8.27
C HIS A 4 -0.61 16.87 8.94
N PRO A 5 0.57 17.00 8.29
CA PRO A 5 1.74 17.65 8.89
C PRO A 5 1.54 19.10 9.36
N LEU A 6 0.53 19.79 8.84
CA LEU A 6 0.22 21.19 9.18
C LEU A 6 -1.03 21.33 10.08
N ASN A 7 -2.21 20.98 9.56
CA ASN A 7 -3.50 21.02 10.25
C ASN A 7 -4.50 20.07 9.57
N GLY A 8 -5.59 19.70 10.23
CA GLY A 8 -6.58 18.78 9.68
C GLY A 8 -6.07 17.35 9.50
N LYS A 9 -6.64 16.62 8.54
CA LYS A 9 -6.39 15.19 8.30
C LYS A 9 -6.04 14.90 6.85
N ILE A 10 -5.36 13.77 6.63
CA ILE A 10 -5.26 13.13 5.32
C ILE A 10 -6.27 11.98 5.26
N VAL A 11 -7.17 12.06 4.28
CA VAL A 11 -8.20 11.06 3.99
C VAL A 11 -7.74 10.21 2.82
N TYR A 12 -7.69 8.89 3.03
CA TYR A 12 -7.24 7.93 2.02
C TYR A 12 -8.41 7.14 1.47
N PHE A 13 -8.46 6.97 0.16
CA PHE A 13 -9.41 6.06 -0.49
C PHE A 13 -8.86 5.63 -1.84
N GLY A 14 -9.23 4.40 -2.23
CA GLY A 14 -8.96 3.90 -3.57
C GLY A 14 -10.24 3.80 -4.37
N THR A 15 -10.13 3.89 -5.69
CA THR A 15 -11.26 3.63 -6.58
C THR A 15 -11.26 2.16 -7.01
N GLY A 16 -12.46 1.63 -7.19
CA GLY A 16 -12.64 0.23 -7.54
C GLY A 16 -13.97 -0.33 -7.06
N LYS A 17 -14.51 -1.27 -7.83
CA LYS A 17 -15.58 -2.16 -7.38
C LYS A 17 -15.36 -3.58 -7.90
N PHE A 18 -15.84 -4.55 -7.13
CA PHE A 18 -15.77 -5.97 -7.48
C PHE A 18 -16.94 -6.73 -6.86
N LEU A 19 -18.15 -6.34 -7.27
CA LEU A 19 -19.43 -6.83 -6.73
C LEU A 19 -20.29 -7.51 -7.80
N GLU A 20 -20.08 -7.17 -9.07
CA GLU A 20 -20.85 -7.67 -10.21
C GLU A 20 -19.96 -8.48 -11.16
N VAL A 21 -20.56 -9.38 -11.95
CA VAL A 21 -19.83 -10.19 -12.94
C VAL A 21 -19.07 -9.32 -13.96
N ALA A 22 -19.68 -8.19 -14.38
CA ALA A 22 -19.06 -7.26 -15.33
C ALA A 22 -17.78 -6.59 -14.79
N ASP A 23 -17.61 -6.53 -13.46
CA ASP A 23 -16.43 -5.92 -12.85
C ASP A 23 -15.16 -6.70 -13.22
N LYS A 24 -15.26 -8.01 -13.42
CA LYS A 24 -14.14 -8.89 -13.81
C LYS A 24 -13.57 -8.61 -15.19
N GLN A 25 -14.22 -7.78 -16.00
CA GLN A 25 -13.80 -7.47 -17.37
C GLN A 25 -13.45 -5.99 -17.55
N THR A 26 -13.64 -5.19 -16.50
CA THR A 26 -13.35 -3.76 -16.57
C THR A 26 -11.85 -3.53 -16.53
N THR A 27 -11.35 -2.78 -17.52
CA THR A 27 -9.95 -2.39 -17.67
C THR A 27 -9.70 -0.90 -17.42
N ALA A 28 -10.73 -0.18 -16.96
CA ALA A 28 -10.67 1.25 -16.72
C ALA A 28 -9.58 1.59 -15.71
N LEU A 29 -8.87 2.70 -15.97
CA LEU A 29 -7.90 3.26 -15.03
C LEU A 29 -8.59 3.58 -13.70
N GLN A 30 -7.93 3.26 -12.60
CA GLN A 30 -8.34 3.54 -11.22
C GLN A 30 -7.16 4.19 -10.50
N ASP A 31 -7.42 4.75 -9.33
CA ASP A 31 -6.46 5.56 -8.62
C ASP A 31 -6.55 5.33 -7.10
N PHE A 32 -5.41 5.46 -6.43
CA PHE A 32 -5.36 5.67 -4.99
C PHE A 32 -5.25 7.18 -4.72
N TYR A 33 -6.07 7.70 -3.81
CA TYR A 33 -6.07 9.10 -3.42
C TYR A 33 -5.75 9.27 -1.94
N ALA A 34 -5.02 10.34 -1.66
CA ALA A 34 -4.85 10.92 -0.34
C ALA A 34 -5.19 12.40 -0.41
N ILE A 35 -6.31 12.80 0.20
CA ILE A 35 -6.83 14.16 0.15
C ILE A 35 -6.62 14.84 1.49
N TRP A 36 -6.08 16.05 1.44
CA TRP A 36 -5.98 16.92 2.62
C TRP A 36 -7.34 17.53 2.94
N ASP A 37 -7.89 17.12 4.07
CA ASP A 37 -9.06 17.70 4.71
C ASP A 37 -8.59 18.69 5.78
N ALA A 38 -8.36 19.93 5.35
CA ALA A 38 -7.90 21.01 6.22
C ALA A 38 -9.04 21.52 7.13
N ASP A 39 -8.73 21.99 8.34
CA ASP A 39 -9.74 22.44 9.31
C ASP A 39 -10.66 23.57 8.77
N SER A 40 -10.15 24.38 7.85
CA SER A 40 -10.89 25.44 7.15
C SER A 40 -11.06 25.16 5.64
N GLY A 41 -10.98 23.90 5.23
CA GLY A 41 -11.06 23.48 3.83
C GLY A 41 -12.47 23.67 3.25
N THR A 42 -12.54 24.17 2.01
CA THR A 42 -13.82 24.41 1.31
C THR A 42 -14.16 23.33 0.28
N GLY A 43 -13.39 22.25 0.20
CA GLY A 43 -13.58 21.16 -0.77
C GLY A 43 -13.16 21.50 -2.21
N SER A 44 -13.89 20.92 -3.18
CA SER A 44 -13.67 21.06 -4.64
C SER A 44 -12.25 20.72 -5.11
N THR A 45 -11.69 19.65 -4.56
CA THR A 45 -10.37 19.15 -4.95
C THR A 45 -10.48 18.33 -6.24
N VAL A 46 -9.63 18.65 -7.22
CA VAL A 46 -9.44 17.87 -8.44
C VAL A 46 -7.99 17.38 -8.55
N GLU A 47 -7.69 16.42 -9.41
CA GLU A 47 -6.34 15.86 -9.56
C GLU A 47 -5.24 16.88 -9.84
N ALA A 48 -5.56 17.97 -10.56
CA ALA A 48 -4.60 19.06 -10.79
C ALA A 48 -4.12 19.72 -9.48
N ASN A 49 -4.93 19.67 -8.41
CA ASN A 49 -4.55 20.13 -7.08
C ASN A 49 -3.70 19.11 -6.31
N LEU A 50 -3.51 17.91 -6.83
CA LEU A 50 -2.80 16.82 -6.16
C LEU A 50 -1.39 16.65 -6.76
N GLN A 51 -0.49 16.11 -5.96
CA GLN A 51 0.79 15.62 -6.44
C GLN A 51 0.60 14.26 -7.10
N ALA A 52 1.02 14.12 -8.36
CA ALA A 52 1.01 12.84 -9.05
C ALA A 52 2.19 11.97 -8.55
N GLN A 53 1.87 10.73 -8.21
CA GLN A 53 2.81 9.64 -8.00
C GLN A 53 2.64 8.59 -9.10
N ALA A 54 3.67 7.82 -9.37
CA ALA A 54 3.62 6.76 -10.38
C ALA A 54 4.51 5.57 -9.99
N VAL A 55 4.16 4.38 -10.48
CA VAL A 55 5.04 3.22 -10.43
C VAL A 55 6.03 3.33 -11.60
N ASN A 56 7.33 3.31 -11.29
CA ASN A 56 8.39 3.59 -12.26
C ASN A 56 9.01 2.32 -12.84
N GLY A 57 8.89 1.18 -12.15
CA GLY A 57 9.45 -0.08 -12.63
C GLY A 57 9.28 -1.21 -11.63
N SER A 58 9.91 -2.34 -11.95
CA SER A 58 9.97 -3.51 -11.09
C SER A 58 11.37 -4.11 -11.06
N VAL A 59 11.64 -4.86 -9.99
CA VAL A 59 12.89 -5.59 -9.78
C VAL A 59 12.56 -6.92 -9.13
N ILE A 60 13.22 -7.99 -9.56
CA ILE A 60 13.05 -9.31 -8.95
C ILE A 60 14.18 -9.53 -7.95
N SER A 61 13.83 -9.88 -6.72
CA SER A 61 14.78 -10.29 -5.68
C SER A 61 14.21 -11.48 -4.92
N ASN A 62 15.04 -12.50 -4.70
CA ASN A 62 14.67 -13.75 -4.03
C ASN A 62 13.36 -14.40 -4.55
N GLY A 63 13.14 -14.34 -5.87
CA GLY A 63 11.93 -14.90 -6.51
C GLY A 63 10.66 -14.04 -6.40
N THR A 64 10.71 -12.92 -5.67
CA THR A 64 9.60 -11.96 -5.53
C THR A 64 9.77 -10.78 -6.48
N THR A 65 8.69 -10.34 -7.11
CA THR A 65 8.68 -9.10 -7.90
C THR A 65 8.34 -7.92 -7.00
N TYR A 66 9.29 -7.02 -6.82
CA TYR A 66 9.11 -5.75 -6.13
C TYR A 66 8.90 -4.61 -7.13
N PHE A 67 8.27 -3.52 -6.68
CA PHE A 67 8.00 -2.34 -7.48
C PHE A 67 8.70 -1.12 -6.90
N THR A 68 9.18 -0.24 -7.77
CA THR A 68 9.64 1.11 -7.40
C THR A 68 8.62 2.14 -7.84
N SER A 69 8.50 3.23 -7.09
CA SER A 69 7.62 4.35 -7.43
C SER A 69 8.39 5.68 -7.38
N THR A 70 7.71 6.74 -7.77
CA THR A 70 8.22 8.12 -7.68
C THR A 70 8.58 8.50 -6.25
N THR A 71 9.61 9.34 -6.12
CA THR A 71 10.04 9.95 -4.86
C THR A 71 9.59 11.42 -4.76
N ASN A 72 8.51 11.78 -5.44
CA ASN A 72 8.01 13.16 -5.47
C ASN A 72 7.49 13.56 -4.10
N ASP A 73 7.95 14.68 -3.58
CA ASP A 73 7.41 15.27 -2.36
C ASP A 73 6.11 16.05 -2.66
N VAL A 74 5.37 16.40 -1.62
CA VAL A 74 4.16 17.21 -1.72
C VAL A 74 4.42 18.59 -1.15
N ASP A 75 4.40 19.61 -2.00
CA ASP A 75 4.41 21.00 -1.55
C ASP A 75 3.01 21.38 -1.02
N TRP A 76 2.84 21.26 0.30
CA TRP A 76 1.59 21.55 1.01
C TRP A 76 1.17 23.03 0.99
N SER A 77 2.01 23.94 0.47
CA SER A 77 1.59 25.33 0.25
C SER A 77 0.69 25.48 -0.99
N VAL A 78 0.76 24.53 -1.93
CA VAL A 78 0.03 24.57 -3.21
C VAL A 78 -0.79 23.32 -3.50
N LYS A 79 -0.38 22.16 -2.98
CA LYS A 79 -1.07 20.88 -3.20
C LYS A 79 -2.05 20.58 -2.06
N LYS A 80 -3.11 19.87 -2.41
CA LYS A 80 -4.18 19.42 -1.51
C LYS A 80 -4.14 17.91 -1.25
N GLY A 81 -2.97 17.28 -1.44
CA GLY A 81 -2.81 15.85 -1.34
C GLY A 81 -1.99 15.26 -2.48
N TRP A 82 -2.14 13.95 -2.68
CA TRP A 82 -1.49 13.19 -3.72
C TRP A 82 -2.40 12.08 -4.24
N TYR A 83 -2.06 11.57 -5.42
CA TYR A 83 -2.72 10.41 -6.00
C TYR A 83 -1.72 9.53 -6.73
N MET A 84 -2.06 8.26 -6.88
CA MET A 84 -1.30 7.28 -7.63
C MET A 84 -2.24 6.53 -8.58
N PRO A 85 -2.09 6.71 -9.90
CA PRO A 85 -2.75 5.87 -10.87
C PRO A 85 -2.33 4.41 -10.72
N LEU A 86 -3.33 3.53 -10.71
CA LEU A 86 -3.17 2.09 -10.75
C LEU A 86 -2.93 1.63 -12.19
N SER A 87 -2.61 0.37 -12.38
CA SER A 87 -2.32 -0.16 -13.71
C SER A 87 -3.60 -0.42 -14.51
N ALA A 88 -3.56 -0.01 -15.78
CA ALA A 88 -4.54 -0.40 -16.80
C ALA A 88 -3.90 -1.29 -17.89
N VAL A 89 -2.75 -1.89 -17.58
CA VAL A 89 -2.00 -2.74 -18.52
C VAL A 89 -1.55 -4.04 -17.85
N ALA A 90 -1.33 -5.07 -18.66
CA ALA A 90 -0.85 -6.36 -18.17
C ALA A 90 0.49 -6.22 -17.41
N PRO A 91 0.70 -6.97 -16.32
CA PRO A 91 -0.14 -8.05 -15.80
C PRO A 91 -1.22 -7.61 -14.79
N TYR A 92 -1.39 -6.29 -14.57
CA TYR A 92 -2.35 -5.72 -13.62
C TYR A 92 -3.41 -4.91 -14.36
N LEU A 93 -4.15 -5.58 -15.24
CA LEU A 93 -5.14 -4.93 -16.10
C LEU A 93 -6.41 -4.57 -15.31
N GLY A 94 -6.83 -3.30 -15.35
CA GLY A 94 -8.01 -2.86 -14.60
C GLY A 94 -7.83 -2.99 -13.08
N GLU A 95 -6.61 -2.72 -12.62
CA GLU A 95 -6.24 -2.80 -11.23
C GLU A 95 -7.06 -1.82 -10.40
N ARG A 96 -7.48 -2.25 -9.21
CA ARG A 96 -8.43 -1.52 -8.38
C ARG A 96 -8.19 -1.77 -6.90
N ILE A 97 -8.80 -0.97 -6.04
CA ILE A 97 -8.74 -1.15 -4.59
C ILE A 97 -10.11 -1.54 -4.07
N ILE A 98 -10.17 -2.68 -3.38
CA ILE A 98 -11.42 -3.25 -2.82
C ILE A 98 -11.35 -3.50 -1.32
N TYR A 99 -10.19 -3.21 -0.72
CA TYR A 99 -9.96 -3.34 0.72
C TYR A 99 -9.50 -1.99 1.30
N PRO A 100 -9.85 -1.70 2.56
CA PRO A 100 -9.40 -0.47 3.21
C PRO A 100 -7.89 -0.45 3.35
N ALA A 101 -7.30 0.73 3.11
CA ALA A 101 -5.89 0.97 3.40
C ALA A 101 -5.63 1.01 4.91
N GLN A 102 -4.41 0.63 5.30
CA GLN A 102 -3.93 0.63 6.68
C GLN A 102 -2.74 1.58 6.82
N THR A 103 -2.49 2.07 8.03
CA THR A 103 -1.34 2.93 8.31
C THR A 103 -0.47 2.33 9.40
N SER A 104 0.85 2.40 9.22
CA SER A 104 1.83 2.00 10.24
C SER A 104 3.05 2.92 10.16
N ARG A 105 3.48 3.51 11.27
CA ARG A 105 4.75 4.28 11.37
C ARG A 105 4.96 5.34 10.29
N GLY A 106 3.92 6.13 10.00
CA GLY A 106 3.97 7.16 8.95
C GLY A 106 3.96 6.61 7.52
N ARG A 107 3.64 5.33 7.35
CA ARG A 107 3.49 4.65 6.07
C ARG A 107 2.02 4.34 5.81
N ILE A 108 1.62 4.43 4.55
CA ILE A 108 0.32 3.98 4.05
C ILE A 108 0.52 2.65 3.35
N ILE A 109 -0.28 1.66 3.72
CA ILE A 109 -0.26 0.30 3.21
C ILE A 109 -1.60 0.02 2.54
N PHE A 110 -1.59 -0.39 1.28
CA PHE A 110 -2.81 -0.76 0.59
C PHE A 110 -2.56 -1.88 -0.41
N SER A 111 -3.57 -2.73 -0.57
CA SER A 111 -3.55 -3.81 -1.55
C SER A 111 -4.44 -3.47 -2.73
N THR A 112 -4.04 -3.94 -3.90
CA THR A 112 -4.80 -3.84 -5.13
C THR A 112 -5.24 -5.22 -5.62
N ALA A 113 -6.28 -5.24 -6.43
CA ALA A 113 -6.81 -6.42 -7.10
C ALA A 113 -6.86 -6.16 -8.61
N SER A 114 -6.49 -7.16 -9.39
CA SER A 114 -6.60 -7.19 -10.85
C SER A 114 -7.16 -8.55 -11.24
N VAL A 115 -8.34 -8.55 -11.82
CA VAL A 115 -9.00 -9.75 -12.34
C VAL A 115 -9.46 -9.43 -13.74
N ASN A 116 -9.09 -10.28 -14.68
CA ASN A 116 -9.54 -10.22 -16.07
C ASN A 116 -9.90 -11.63 -16.53
N SER A 117 -11.13 -12.06 -16.26
CA SER A 117 -11.60 -13.41 -16.57
C SER A 117 -13.08 -13.43 -16.96
N ALA A 118 -13.40 -14.21 -17.98
CA ALA A 118 -14.78 -14.50 -18.40
C ALA A 118 -15.47 -15.55 -17.54
N ASP A 119 -14.71 -16.26 -16.71
CA ASP A 119 -15.27 -17.26 -15.82
C ASP A 119 -15.92 -16.58 -14.58
N PRO A 120 -17.25 -16.74 -14.38
CA PRO A 120 -17.93 -16.20 -13.20
C PRO A 120 -17.45 -16.84 -11.90
N CYS A 121 -16.84 -18.03 -11.94
CA CYS A 121 -16.25 -18.72 -10.79
C CYS A 121 -14.80 -18.33 -10.51
N GLU A 122 -14.12 -17.63 -11.44
CA GLU A 122 -12.73 -17.20 -11.22
C GLU A 122 -12.66 -16.24 -10.03
N SER A 123 -12.03 -16.69 -8.97
CA SER A 123 -11.83 -15.94 -7.73
C SER A 123 -10.36 -15.64 -7.48
N THR A 124 -9.48 -16.15 -8.34
CA THR A 124 -8.06 -15.83 -8.37
C THR A 124 -7.83 -14.62 -9.25
N GLY A 125 -6.86 -13.81 -8.87
CA GLY A 125 -6.42 -12.66 -9.65
C GLY A 125 -4.93 -12.43 -9.46
N THR A 126 -4.50 -11.25 -9.84
CA THR A 126 -3.20 -10.70 -9.46
C THR A 126 -3.43 -9.45 -8.62
N GLY A 127 -2.40 -9.01 -7.91
CA GLY A 127 -2.48 -7.79 -7.15
C GLY A 127 -1.13 -7.35 -6.66
N ARG A 128 -1.10 -6.17 -6.07
CA ARG A 128 0.10 -5.59 -5.47
C ARG A 128 -0.21 -5.16 -4.06
N LEU A 129 0.80 -5.24 -3.22
CA LEU A 129 0.81 -4.61 -1.92
C LEU A 129 1.77 -3.43 -1.99
N PHE A 130 1.26 -2.23 -1.74
CA PHE A 130 2.02 -1.00 -1.66
C PHE A 130 2.31 -0.61 -0.22
N GLU A 131 3.47 -0.01 -0.02
CA GLU A 131 3.88 0.59 1.24
C GLU A 131 4.68 1.86 0.96
N LEU A 132 4.03 3.01 1.14
CA LEU A 132 4.53 4.32 0.74
C LEU A 132 4.60 5.27 1.94
N ASN A 133 5.26 6.41 1.79
CA ASN A 133 5.11 7.51 2.73
C ASN A 133 3.63 7.92 2.81
N ALA A 134 3.04 7.94 4.00
CA ALA A 134 1.62 8.23 4.15
C ALA A 134 1.26 9.67 3.76
N ALA A 135 2.12 10.63 4.12
CA ALA A 135 1.87 12.02 3.83
C ALA A 135 2.00 12.31 2.33
N THR A 136 3.05 11.80 1.68
CA THR A 136 3.42 12.24 0.32
C THR A 136 3.06 11.26 -0.78
N GLY A 137 2.85 9.98 -0.46
CA GLY A 137 2.71 8.90 -1.43
C GLY A 137 4.02 8.55 -2.14
N SER A 138 5.14 9.12 -1.72
CA SER A 138 6.45 8.85 -2.29
C SER A 138 6.95 7.47 -1.87
N MET A 139 7.79 6.85 -2.70
CA MET A 139 8.60 5.72 -2.27
C MET A 139 9.45 6.13 -1.05
N LEU A 140 9.60 5.20 -0.10
CA LEU A 140 10.40 5.42 1.09
C LEU A 140 11.89 5.43 0.73
N ASN A 141 12.67 6.32 1.36
CA ASN A 141 14.10 6.49 1.09
C ASN A 141 15.00 5.60 1.96
N TYR A 142 14.42 4.58 2.61
CA TYR A 142 15.10 3.59 3.44
C TYR A 142 14.48 2.22 3.23
N GLN A 143 15.24 1.16 3.54
CA GLN A 143 14.79 -0.22 3.39
C GLN A 143 13.68 -0.53 4.38
N VAL A 144 12.53 -0.97 3.86
CA VAL A 144 11.33 -1.24 4.65
C VAL A 144 10.97 -2.71 4.65
N LEU A 145 11.23 -3.44 3.56
CA LEU A 145 10.92 -4.85 3.42
C LEU A 145 12.24 -5.65 3.39
N ASP A 146 12.20 -6.86 3.95
CA ASP A 146 13.25 -7.87 3.75
C ASP A 146 13.12 -8.43 2.33
N THR A 147 13.86 -7.82 1.40
CA THR A 147 13.87 -8.18 -0.02
C THR A 147 14.92 -9.23 -0.34
N SER A 148 15.89 -9.42 0.55
CA SER A 148 16.96 -10.39 0.42
C SER A 148 16.56 -11.79 0.91
N GLY A 149 15.58 -11.87 1.82
CA GLY A 149 15.08 -13.11 2.42
C GLY A 149 15.93 -13.62 3.58
N ASP A 150 16.79 -12.78 4.16
CA ASP A 150 17.71 -13.15 5.25
C ASP A 150 17.12 -12.90 6.65
N SER A 151 15.84 -12.50 6.74
CA SER A 151 15.11 -12.12 7.96
C SER A 151 15.61 -10.85 8.66
N ALA A 152 16.53 -10.11 8.04
CA ALA A 152 16.99 -8.81 8.48
C ALA A 152 16.56 -7.73 7.47
N ILE A 153 16.44 -6.48 7.95
CA ILE A 153 16.11 -5.33 7.11
C ILE A 153 17.25 -4.33 7.21
N ASN A 154 18.15 -4.39 6.22
CA ASN A 154 19.44 -3.73 6.23
C ASN A 154 19.85 -3.23 4.82
N SER A 155 21.11 -2.85 4.63
CA SER A 155 21.61 -2.31 3.36
C SER A 155 21.66 -3.30 2.20
N SER A 156 21.53 -4.61 2.47
CA SER A 156 21.39 -5.66 1.46
C SER A 156 20.00 -5.65 0.82
N ASP A 157 19.03 -4.97 1.43
CA ASP A 157 17.68 -4.85 0.90
C ASP A 157 17.53 -3.67 -0.06
N LEU A 158 16.60 -3.84 -0.99
CA LEU A 158 16.26 -2.84 -2.00
C LEU A 158 15.32 -1.78 -1.43
N LEU A 159 15.45 -0.55 -1.94
CA LEU A 159 14.44 0.49 -1.75
C LEU A 159 13.29 0.24 -2.70
N VAL A 160 12.14 -0.13 -2.16
CA VAL A 160 10.96 -0.55 -2.91
C VAL A 160 9.70 0.09 -2.34
N ALA A 161 8.69 0.24 -3.19
CA ALA A 161 7.39 0.81 -2.91
C ALA A 161 6.31 -0.26 -2.64
N GLY A 162 6.63 -1.54 -2.84
CA GLY A 162 5.69 -2.63 -2.75
C GLY A 162 6.15 -3.89 -3.47
N LEU A 163 5.27 -4.90 -3.50
CA LEU A 163 5.50 -6.20 -4.13
C LEU A 163 4.24 -6.75 -4.80
N GLY A 164 4.45 -7.62 -5.79
CA GLY A 164 3.39 -8.27 -6.57
C GLY A 164 3.05 -9.67 -6.09
N TYR A 165 1.79 -10.05 -6.29
CA TYR A 165 1.24 -11.36 -5.96
C TYR A 165 0.57 -12.00 -7.18
N THR A 166 0.74 -13.32 -7.29
CA THR A 166 -0.07 -14.20 -8.17
C THR A 166 -1.38 -14.60 -7.47
N GLY A 167 -2.04 -13.61 -6.88
CA GLY A 167 -3.27 -13.69 -6.08
C GLY A 167 -3.69 -12.26 -5.74
N ILE A 168 -4.92 -12.05 -5.28
CA ILE A 168 -5.36 -10.76 -4.75
C ILE A 168 -4.90 -10.69 -3.28
N PRO A 169 -3.90 -9.85 -2.91
CA PRO A 169 -3.43 -9.77 -1.54
C PRO A 169 -4.39 -8.95 -0.66
N VAL A 170 -4.47 -9.30 0.61
CA VAL A 170 -5.13 -8.50 1.65
C VAL A 170 -4.31 -8.55 2.94
N VAL A 171 -3.96 -7.37 3.44
CA VAL A 171 -3.26 -7.25 4.72
C VAL A 171 -4.26 -7.50 5.84
N SER A 172 -4.07 -8.62 6.52
CA SER A 172 -5.00 -9.07 7.56
C SER A 172 -4.59 -8.57 8.94
N ALA A 173 -3.27 -8.45 9.19
CA ALA A 173 -2.75 -7.91 10.42
C ALA A 173 -1.37 -7.28 10.21
N ILE A 174 -1.10 -6.24 11.00
CA ILE A 174 0.24 -5.69 11.19
C ILE A 174 0.59 -5.87 12.68
N VAL A 175 1.54 -6.76 12.95
CA VAL A 175 1.96 -7.13 14.29
C VAL A 175 3.24 -6.37 14.63
N SER A 176 3.12 -5.41 15.54
CA SER A 176 4.26 -4.58 15.93
C SER A 176 5.21 -5.27 16.92
N GLY A 177 6.51 -5.08 16.71
CA GLY A 177 7.56 -5.51 17.63
C GLY A 177 7.66 -7.03 17.77
N ALA A 178 7.71 -7.75 16.65
CA ALA A 178 8.08 -9.16 16.64
C ALA A 178 9.51 -9.35 17.20
N GLY A 179 9.92 -10.59 17.49
CA GLY A 179 11.09 -10.91 18.32
C GLY A 179 12.45 -10.34 17.88
N ASN A 180 12.56 -9.78 16.67
CA ASN A 180 13.75 -9.11 16.12
C ASN A 180 13.64 -7.56 16.10
N GLY A 181 12.59 -6.98 16.68
CA GLY A 181 12.32 -5.53 16.65
C GLY A 181 11.68 -5.02 15.35
N ASN A 182 11.54 -5.88 14.34
CA ASN A 182 10.76 -5.60 13.15
C ASN A 182 9.26 -5.77 13.44
N ASP A 183 8.43 -5.18 12.60
CA ASP A 183 7.02 -5.54 12.57
C ASP A 183 6.81 -6.66 11.54
N VAL A 184 5.67 -7.32 11.65
CA VAL A 184 5.31 -8.42 10.77
C VAL A 184 3.94 -8.14 10.17
N LYS A 185 3.86 -8.19 8.85
CA LYS A 185 2.63 -8.05 8.08
C LYS A 185 2.16 -9.44 7.65
N ILE A 186 0.95 -9.80 8.08
CA ILE A 186 0.28 -11.05 7.69
C ILE A 186 -0.59 -10.76 6.48
N VAL A 187 -0.24 -11.34 5.34
CA VAL A 187 -0.93 -11.13 4.06
C VAL A 187 -1.60 -12.43 3.64
N ASN A 188 -2.92 -12.42 3.58
CA ASN A 188 -3.67 -13.48 2.90
C ASN A 188 -3.78 -13.12 1.43
N ASN A 189 -3.94 -14.12 0.57
CA ASN A 189 -4.25 -13.85 -0.84
C ASN A 189 -5.27 -14.86 -1.39
N SER A 190 -5.82 -14.55 -2.56
CA SER A 190 -6.89 -15.33 -3.18
C SER A 190 -6.47 -16.72 -3.71
N THR A 191 -5.19 -17.13 -3.63
CA THR A 191 -4.79 -18.48 -4.08
C THR A 191 -5.16 -19.57 -3.09
N GLY A 192 -5.54 -19.20 -1.85
CA GLY A 192 -5.87 -20.15 -0.79
C GLY A 192 -4.66 -20.82 -0.12
N ASN A 193 -3.44 -20.37 -0.42
CA ASN A 193 -2.23 -20.81 0.26
C ASN A 193 -2.17 -20.27 1.70
N SER A 194 -1.24 -20.80 2.49
CA SER A 194 -0.91 -20.24 3.81
C SER A 194 -0.61 -18.74 3.71
N PRO A 195 -1.00 -17.94 4.72
CA PRO A 195 -0.70 -16.51 4.73
C PRO A 195 0.80 -16.24 4.64
N ASP A 196 1.17 -15.22 3.86
CA ASP A 196 2.53 -14.74 3.79
C ASP A 196 2.87 -13.91 5.03
N VAL A 197 4.09 -14.06 5.50
CA VAL A 197 4.64 -13.35 6.67
C VAL A 197 5.74 -12.43 6.16
N LEU A 198 5.43 -11.14 6.01
CA LEU A 198 6.40 -10.15 5.54
C LEU A 198 7.02 -9.42 6.73
N ASN A 199 8.34 -9.49 6.86
CA ASN A 199 9.07 -8.63 7.78
C ASN A 199 9.07 -7.20 7.23
N GLU A 200 8.70 -6.24 8.08
CA GLU A 200 8.79 -4.82 7.76
C GLU A 200 9.57 -4.05 8.83
N LYS A 201 10.24 -2.96 8.44
CA LYS A 201 11.07 -2.15 9.34
C LYS A 201 10.21 -1.64 10.51
N GLY A 202 10.55 -2.12 11.70
CA GLY A 202 9.95 -1.69 12.95
C GLY A 202 10.46 -0.32 13.41
N GLY A 203 9.98 0.13 14.58
CA GLY A 203 10.39 1.41 15.17
C GLY A 203 11.61 1.23 16.07
N SER A 204 12.52 2.22 16.08
CA SER A 204 13.57 2.29 17.09
C SER A 204 13.03 2.99 18.35
N GLY A 205 12.72 2.21 19.40
CA GLY A 205 12.37 2.75 20.73
C GLY A 205 11.13 2.13 21.37
N ASN A 206 11.36 1.36 22.44
CA ASN A 206 10.49 0.85 23.52
C ASN A 206 8.99 0.60 23.26
N GLN A 207 8.71 -0.70 23.13
CA GLN A 207 7.70 -1.54 23.82
C GLN A 207 6.36 -0.91 24.23
N ARG A 208 5.28 -1.59 23.80
CA ARG A 208 3.90 -1.35 24.25
C ARG A 208 3.83 -1.18 25.77
N ILE A 209 3.10 -0.16 26.22
CA ILE A 209 2.46 -0.18 27.55
C ILE A 209 1.32 -1.19 27.44
N MET A 210 1.62 -2.47 27.67
CA MET A 210 0.60 -3.49 27.87
C MET A 210 0.27 -3.53 29.35
N TRP A 211 -1.01 -3.35 29.68
CA TRP A 211 -1.49 -3.54 31.05
C TRP A 211 -1.70 -5.03 31.29
N ARG A 212 -1.11 -5.56 32.36
CA ARG A 212 -1.41 -6.89 32.90
C ARG A 212 -2.14 -6.71 34.21
N GLN A 213 -3.34 -7.29 34.32
CA GLN A 213 -4.02 -7.39 35.59
C GLN A 213 -3.24 -8.31 36.51
N ILE A 214 -2.82 -7.78 37.64
CA ILE A 214 -2.29 -8.57 38.75
C ILE A 214 -3.49 -8.85 39.65
N GLN A 215 -3.82 -10.13 39.84
CA GLN A 215 -4.73 -10.58 40.88
C GLN A 215 -3.92 -10.93 42.12
#